data_AF-A0AAV9EX30-F1
#
_entry.id   AF-A0AAV9EX30-F1
#
_cell.length_a   1.000
_cell.length_b   1.000
_cell.length_c   1.000
_cell.angle_alpha   90.00
_cell.angle_beta   90.00
_cell.angle_gamma   90.00
#
_symmetry.space_group_name_H-M   'P 1'
#
loop_
_entity.id
_entity.type
_entity.pdbx_description
1 polymer ?
#
loop_
_entity_poly.entity_id
_entity_poly.type
_entity_poly.pdbx_seq_one_letter_code
_entity_poly.pdbx_strand_id
1 'polypeptide(L)'
;MQERATETIQVLSETHWTSNCIITMEKFRSICQGSDEATAVLSNLYECGKARFLSSTKQDFIEGVKLSLVPAAVTTVSNLDHDVLHLTWTTEKLQKQLDVIDQRCVKFRKLALASLKSGNKQIALRHVRQLKSLSESRNKCTSFLDRVEEVLSVIADAESTKKVSEAIQIGARAIKQNGISAEEVHLCLSELYESVASQKEVEEALESMQFQYMGMDDEDLEGEFKNLELELGDEKIETGHVDENARIKINGTAEASAQVEQGTQHEAESLSQAVSKLKLEAA
;
A
#
# COMPACT_ATOMS: atom_id res chain seq x y z
N MET A 1 21.82 -1.32 -0.18
CA MET A 1 21.26 -0.35 0.79
C MET A 1 19.90 0.19 0.38
N GLN A 2 19.79 0.99 -0.68
CA GLN A 2 18.50 1.60 -1.06
C GLN A 2 17.39 0.58 -1.34
N GLU A 3 17.73 -0.56 -1.97
CA GLU A 3 16.83 -1.70 -2.18
C GLU A 3 16.29 -2.30 -0.86
N ARG A 4 17.17 -2.53 0.14
CA ARG A 4 16.79 -2.96 1.49
C ARG A 4 15.92 -1.93 2.21
N ALA A 5 16.21 -0.64 2.04
CA ALA A 5 15.37 0.43 2.57
C ALA A 5 13.97 0.45 1.93
N THR A 6 13.84 0.07 0.65
CA THR A 6 12.53 -0.11 0.01
C THR A 6 11.81 -1.39 0.43
N GLU A 7 12.51 -2.53 0.57
CA GLU A 7 11.94 -3.78 1.08
C GLU A 7 11.37 -3.60 2.50
N THR A 8 12.12 -2.96 3.40
CA THR A 8 11.68 -2.71 4.78
C THR A 8 10.46 -1.78 4.86
N ILE A 9 10.38 -0.76 3.99
CA ILE A 9 9.16 0.07 3.85
C ILE A 9 8.00 -0.77 3.30
N GLN A 10 8.23 -1.62 2.29
CA GLN A 10 7.18 -2.45 1.70
C GLN A 10 6.56 -3.41 2.74
N VAL A 11 7.39 -4.15 3.49
CA VAL A 11 6.93 -5.04 4.56
C VAL A 11 6.09 -4.28 5.60
N LEU A 12 6.44 -3.03 5.90
CA LEU A 12 5.66 -2.19 6.81
C LEU A 12 4.38 -1.64 6.17
N SER A 13 4.35 -1.35 4.87
CA SER A 13 3.12 -0.91 4.19
C SER A 13 2.10 -2.03 3.97
N GLU A 14 2.55 -3.29 3.97
CA GLU A 14 1.66 -4.46 3.99
C GLU A 14 0.95 -4.61 5.35
N THR A 15 1.58 -4.18 6.47
CA THR A 15 1.00 -4.26 7.82
C THR A 15 0.38 -2.95 8.34
N HIS A 16 0.64 -1.82 7.69
CA HIS A 16 0.17 -0.50 8.09
C HIS A 16 -0.42 0.27 6.91
N TRP A 17 -1.70 0.63 7.03
CA TRP A 17 -2.43 1.39 6.01
C TRP A 17 -2.23 2.92 6.13
N THR A 18 -1.57 3.39 7.20
CA THR A 18 -1.32 4.80 7.48
C THR A 18 -0.08 5.34 6.74
N SER A 19 -0.09 6.62 6.36
CA SER A 19 1.05 7.23 5.63
C SER A 19 2.37 7.26 6.41
N ASN A 20 2.31 7.22 7.74
CA ASN A 20 3.45 7.06 8.63
C ASN A 20 3.25 5.81 9.49
N CYS A 21 4.35 5.19 9.90
CA CYS A 21 4.39 4.05 10.81
C CYS A 21 5.36 4.38 11.98
N ILE A 22 5.08 3.83 13.17
CA ILE A 22 5.92 3.98 14.36
C ILE A 22 6.14 2.59 14.97
N ILE A 23 7.41 2.19 15.08
CA ILE A 23 7.83 0.89 15.59
C ILE A 23 8.98 1.03 16.59
N THR A 24 9.15 0.03 17.45
CA THR A 24 10.31 -0.03 18.35
C THR A 24 11.60 -0.33 17.59
N MET A 25 12.74 0.05 18.16
CA MET A 25 14.05 -0.33 17.60
C MET A 25 14.25 -1.86 17.57
N GLU A 26 13.60 -2.60 18.47
CA GLU A 26 13.66 -4.07 18.47
C GLU A 26 12.91 -4.65 17.26
N LYS A 27 11.67 -4.20 17.01
CA LYS A 27 10.88 -4.61 15.85
C LYS A 27 11.56 -4.23 14.55
N PHE A 28 12.13 -3.02 14.47
CA PHE A 28 12.88 -2.58 13.30
C PHE A 28 14.13 -3.45 13.01
N ARG A 29 14.93 -3.78 14.05
CA ARG A 29 16.06 -4.72 13.93
C ARG A 29 15.61 -6.11 13.49
N SER A 30 14.46 -6.58 13.97
CA SER A 30 13.87 -7.86 13.56
C SER A 30 13.44 -7.89 12.10
N ILE A 31 13.00 -6.77 11.52
CA ILE A 31 12.63 -6.66 10.10
C ILE A 31 13.89 -6.58 9.23
N CYS A 32 14.89 -5.82 9.67
CA CYS A 32 16.18 -5.67 8.97
C CYS A 32 17.14 -6.86 9.17
N GLN A 33 16.69 -7.99 9.73
CA GLN A 33 17.48 -9.23 9.89
C GLN A 33 18.77 -9.10 10.73
N GLY A 34 18.98 -8.00 11.46
CA GLY A 34 20.20 -7.77 12.25
C GLY A 34 20.37 -6.33 12.73
N SER A 35 21.32 -6.10 13.65
CA SER A 35 21.59 -4.76 14.20
C SER A 35 22.37 -3.87 13.24
N ASP A 36 23.33 -4.43 12.51
CA ASP A 36 24.23 -3.67 11.63
C ASP A 36 23.50 -3.24 10.35
N GLU A 37 22.78 -4.18 9.73
CA GLU A 37 21.87 -3.93 8.61
C GLU A 37 20.81 -2.89 8.97
N ALA A 38 20.17 -3.01 10.14
CA ALA A 38 19.21 -2.02 10.65
C ALA A 38 19.83 -0.62 10.77
N THR A 39 21.05 -0.53 11.29
CA THR A 39 21.73 0.76 11.46
C THR A 39 22.01 1.40 10.10
N ALA A 40 22.51 0.63 9.14
CA ALA A 40 22.80 1.11 7.79
C ALA A 40 21.52 1.47 6.99
N VAL A 41 20.42 0.71 7.15
CA VAL A 41 19.10 1.04 6.59
C VAL A 41 18.53 2.31 7.24
N LEU A 42 18.62 2.46 8.56
CA LEU A 42 18.14 3.64 9.28
C LEU A 42 18.89 4.90 8.86
N SER A 43 20.22 4.85 8.73
CA SER A 43 21.02 5.97 8.21
C SER A 43 20.57 6.39 6.82
N ASN A 44 20.40 5.43 5.90
CA ASN A 44 19.92 5.73 4.54
C ASN A 44 18.51 6.34 4.55
N LEU A 45 17.59 5.81 5.35
CA LEU A 45 16.24 6.36 5.48
C LEU A 45 16.23 7.76 6.13
N TYR A 46 17.15 8.04 7.04
CA TYR A 46 17.31 9.35 7.68
C TYR A 46 17.87 10.39 6.71
N GLU A 47 18.92 10.03 5.95
CA GLU A 47 19.48 10.84 4.84
C GLU A 47 18.42 11.14 3.77
N CYS A 48 17.56 10.17 3.45
CA CYS A 48 16.43 10.35 2.53
C CYS A 48 15.24 11.12 3.13
N GLY A 49 15.30 11.56 4.40
CA GLY A 49 14.20 12.23 5.08
C GLY A 49 12.95 11.36 5.31
N LYS A 50 13.07 10.03 5.20
CA LYS A 50 11.99 9.04 5.38
C LYS A 50 11.91 8.46 6.79
N ALA A 51 12.95 8.62 7.61
CA ALA A 51 12.97 8.19 9.01
C ALA A 51 13.25 9.34 9.98
N ARG A 52 12.67 9.26 11.19
CA ARG A 52 13.09 10.03 12.37
C ARG A 52 13.18 9.10 13.57
N PHE A 53 14.22 9.28 14.37
CA PHE A 53 14.38 8.58 15.63
C PHE A 53 13.42 9.13 16.70
N LEU A 54 12.94 8.25 17.57
CA LEU A 54 12.09 8.53 18.71
C LEU A 54 12.74 7.93 19.97
N SER A 55 12.79 8.71 21.04
CA SER A 55 13.06 8.19 22.38
C SER A 55 11.98 8.65 23.35
N SER A 56 11.61 7.78 24.28
CA SER A 56 10.72 8.10 25.39
C SER A 56 11.37 7.67 26.70
N THR A 57 11.36 8.57 27.68
CA THR A 57 11.87 8.36 29.05
C THR A 57 10.76 8.46 30.10
N LYS A 58 9.48 8.51 29.69
CA LYS A 58 8.34 8.79 30.59
C LYS A 58 8.22 7.81 31.76
N GLN A 59 8.62 6.55 31.59
CA GLN A 59 8.55 5.52 32.64
C GLN A 59 9.57 4.40 32.44
N ASP A 60 9.55 3.75 31.27
CA ASP A 60 10.62 2.87 30.77
C ASP A 60 11.36 3.61 29.63
N PHE A 61 12.66 3.36 29.44
CA PHE A 61 13.41 3.90 28.29
C PHE A 61 13.07 3.10 27.03
N ILE A 62 12.41 3.74 26.06
CA ILE A 62 11.93 3.11 24.83
C ILE A 62 12.50 3.88 23.64
N GLU A 63 13.21 3.17 22.77
CA GLU A 63 13.69 3.67 21.48
C GLU A 63 12.80 3.17 20.34
N GLY A 64 12.55 4.02 19.36
CA GLY A 64 11.77 3.68 18.17
C GLY A 64 12.12 4.54 16.96
N VAL A 65 11.46 4.23 15.85
CA VAL A 65 11.61 4.97 14.59
C VAL A 65 10.22 5.31 14.06
N LYS A 66 10.04 6.57 13.68
CA LYS A 66 8.95 7.01 12.82
C LYS A 66 9.39 6.90 11.36
N LEU A 67 8.60 6.21 10.55
CA LEU A 67 8.88 5.92 9.15
C LEU A 67 7.78 6.50 8.27
N SER A 68 8.14 7.11 7.14
CA SER A 68 7.20 7.44 6.06
C SER A 68 7.02 6.22 5.17
N LEU A 69 5.77 5.76 5.02
CA LEU A 69 5.41 4.66 4.13
C LEU A 69 5.03 5.15 2.72
N VAL A 70 4.91 6.47 2.56
CA VAL A 70 4.66 7.13 1.27
C VAL A 70 5.96 7.74 0.72
N PRO A 71 6.04 8.09 -0.58
CA PRO A 71 7.22 8.74 -1.15
C PRO A 71 7.56 10.11 -0.57
N ALA A 72 6.68 10.71 0.24
CA ALA A 72 6.89 12.00 0.89
C ALA A 72 7.84 11.91 2.11
N ALA A 73 8.47 13.03 2.46
CA ALA A 73 9.29 13.15 3.66
C ALA A 73 8.48 12.95 4.95
N VAL A 74 9.10 12.35 5.97
CA VAL A 74 8.45 12.03 7.23
C VAL A 74 8.15 13.29 8.05
N THR A 75 6.91 13.35 8.57
CA THR A 75 6.45 14.50 9.35
C THR A 75 7.24 14.67 10.65
N THR A 76 7.18 15.87 11.24
CA THR A 76 7.81 16.17 12.53
C THR A 76 7.30 15.24 13.63
N VAL A 77 8.10 15.10 14.70
CA VAL A 77 7.77 14.23 15.83
C VAL A 77 6.63 14.83 16.65
N SER A 78 5.56 14.04 16.73
CA SER A 78 4.36 14.14 17.56
C SER A 78 4.60 14.00 19.06
N ASN A 79 3.82 14.69 19.92
CA ASN A 79 3.54 14.14 21.26
C ASN A 79 2.75 12.83 21.12
N LEU A 80 1.81 12.77 20.16
CA LEU A 80 1.07 11.57 19.81
C LEU A 80 2.00 10.42 19.38
N ASP A 81 3.09 10.72 18.66
CA ASP A 81 4.05 9.70 18.23
C ASP A 81 4.72 8.98 19.41
N HIS A 82 5.03 9.71 20.49
CA HIS A 82 5.60 9.12 21.71
C HIS A 82 4.59 8.22 22.44
N ASP A 83 3.30 8.58 22.39
CA ASP A 83 2.23 7.79 23.01
C ASP A 83 1.91 6.54 22.16
N VAL A 84 1.90 6.66 20.83
CA VAL A 84 1.83 5.52 19.89
C VAL A 84 3.02 4.59 20.07
N LEU A 85 4.25 5.10 20.17
CA LEU A 85 5.45 4.29 20.46
C LEU A 85 5.31 3.50 21.77
N HIS A 86 4.79 4.13 22.82
CA HIS A 86 4.55 3.48 24.10
C HIS A 86 3.48 2.39 24.01
N LEU A 87 2.39 2.61 23.26
CA LEU A 87 1.35 1.61 23.00
C LEU A 87 1.89 0.43 22.17
N THR A 88 2.66 0.70 21.10
CA THR A 88 3.33 -0.34 20.29
C THR A 88 4.28 -1.19 21.13
N TRP A 89 5.13 -0.57 21.94
CA TRP A 89 6.01 -1.30 22.86
C TRP A 89 5.23 -2.07 23.93
N THR A 90 4.10 -1.55 24.41
CA THR A 90 3.22 -2.25 25.36
C THR A 90 2.63 -3.52 24.72
N THR A 91 2.22 -3.43 23.46
CA THR A 91 1.74 -4.55 22.63
C THR A 91 2.81 -5.64 22.52
N GLU A 92 4.05 -5.27 22.16
CA GLU A 92 5.20 -6.19 22.08
C GLU A 92 5.51 -6.85 23.45
N LYS A 93 5.43 -6.08 24.54
CA LYS A 93 5.67 -6.57 25.91
C LYS A 93 4.57 -7.54 26.38
N LEU A 94 3.31 -7.31 26.01
CA LEU A 94 2.18 -8.21 26.29
C LEU A 94 2.29 -9.50 25.46
N GLN A 95 2.64 -9.41 24.17
CA GLN A 95 2.83 -10.59 23.33
C GLN A 95 3.94 -11.51 23.87
N LYS A 96 5.10 -10.96 24.24
CA LYS A 96 6.18 -11.72 24.89
C LYS A 96 5.74 -12.38 26.20
N GLN A 97 4.83 -11.77 26.96
CA GLN A 97 4.27 -12.38 28.16
C GLN A 97 3.32 -13.53 27.83
N LEU A 98 2.48 -13.39 26.80
CA LEU A 98 1.63 -14.48 26.28
C LEU A 98 2.47 -15.69 25.86
N ASP A 99 3.53 -15.48 25.06
CA ASP A 99 4.41 -16.56 24.58
C ASP A 99 5.02 -17.35 25.76
N VAL A 100 5.50 -16.65 26.79
CA VAL A 100 6.03 -17.27 28.02
C VAL A 100 4.96 -18.02 28.81
N ILE A 101 3.72 -17.50 28.87
CA ILE A 101 2.61 -18.18 29.54
C ILE A 101 2.21 -19.43 28.76
N ASP A 102 2.11 -19.38 27.43
CA ASP A 102 1.72 -20.54 26.62
C ASP A 102 2.77 -21.65 26.61
N GLN A 103 4.07 -21.31 26.58
CA GLN A 103 5.15 -22.28 26.82
C GLN A 103 5.00 -22.97 28.19
N ARG A 104 4.65 -22.22 29.24
CA ARG A 104 4.39 -22.77 30.59
C ARG A 104 3.13 -23.65 30.61
N CYS A 105 2.05 -23.24 29.94
CA CYS A 105 0.83 -24.02 29.80
C CYS A 105 1.10 -25.38 29.12
N VAL A 106 1.84 -25.39 28.01
CA VAL A 106 2.27 -26.63 27.33
C VAL A 106 3.11 -27.51 28.26
N LYS A 107 4.06 -26.93 29.02
CA LYS A 107 4.88 -27.66 29.98
C LYS A 107 4.04 -28.30 31.09
N PHE A 108 3.14 -27.55 31.74
CA PHE A 108 2.28 -28.09 32.80
C PHE A 108 1.28 -29.12 32.29
N ARG A 109 0.77 -28.97 31.06
CA ARG A 109 -0.07 -29.99 30.39
C ARG A 109 0.70 -31.30 30.19
N LYS A 110 1.95 -31.24 29.71
CA LYS A 110 2.83 -32.42 29.56
C LYS A 110 3.11 -33.10 30.91
N LEU A 111 3.44 -32.31 31.95
CA LEU A 111 3.69 -32.83 33.31
C LEU A 111 2.44 -33.48 33.92
N ALA A 112 1.26 -32.86 33.81
CA ALA A 112 0.01 -33.43 34.30
C ALA A 112 -0.31 -34.78 33.64
N LEU A 113 -0.11 -34.90 32.33
CA LEU A 113 -0.30 -36.15 31.59
C LEU A 113 0.71 -37.23 32.00
N ALA A 114 1.98 -36.88 32.23
CA ALA A 114 2.98 -37.82 32.73
C ALA A 114 2.69 -38.29 34.17
N SER A 115 2.27 -37.39 35.05
CA SER A 115 1.82 -37.72 36.41
C SER A 115 0.58 -38.62 36.41
N LEU A 116 -0.36 -38.40 35.49
CA LEU A 116 -1.54 -39.24 35.35
C LEU A 116 -1.17 -40.65 34.84
N LYS A 117 -0.31 -40.76 33.82
CA LYS A 117 0.18 -42.04 33.29
C LYS A 117 0.97 -42.86 34.31
N SER A 118 1.66 -42.21 35.25
CA SER A 118 2.37 -42.86 36.36
C SER A 118 1.51 -43.11 37.61
N GLY A 119 0.18 -42.93 37.53
CA GLY A 119 -0.76 -43.16 38.64
C GLY A 119 -0.76 -42.08 39.73
N ASN A 120 0.11 -41.07 39.64
CA ASN A 120 0.31 -40.03 40.64
C ASN A 120 -0.77 -38.92 40.58
N LYS A 121 -2.02 -39.30 40.87
CA LYS A 121 -3.23 -38.46 40.76
C LYS A 121 -3.12 -37.11 41.51
N GLN A 122 -2.49 -37.07 42.69
CA GLN A 122 -2.32 -35.83 43.46
C GLN A 122 -1.38 -34.82 42.76
N ILE A 123 -0.30 -35.29 42.16
CA ILE A 123 0.65 -34.45 41.41
C ILE A 123 0.00 -33.96 40.11
N ALA A 124 -0.73 -34.83 39.41
CA ALA A 124 -1.51 -34.46 38.24
C ALA A 124 -2.53 -33.34 38.55
N LEU A 125 -3.29 -33.47 39.64
CA LEU A 125 -4.24 -32.45 40.10
C LEU A 125 -3.56 -31.12 40.44
N ARG A 126 -2.37 -31.13 41.05
CA ARG A 126 -1.58 -29.92 41.33
C ARG A 126 -1.20 -29.20 40.03
N HIS A 127 -0.72 -29.93 39.02
CA HIS A 127 -0.38 -29.34 37.72
C HIS A 127 -1.61 -28.81 36.96
N VAL A 128 -2.77 -29.48 37.06
CA VAL A 128 -4.03 -28.97 36.48
C VAL A 128 -4.48 -27.67 37.15
N ARG A 129 -4.35 -27.54 38.48
CA ARG A 129 -4.65 -26.28 39.19
C ARG A 129 -3.72 -25.14 38.76
N GLN A 130 -2.42 -25.42 38.58
CA GLN A 130 -1.45 -24.45 38.05
C GLN A 130 -1.80 -24.03 36.62
N LEU A 131 -2.18 -24.99 35.76
CA LEU A 131 -2.62 -24.72 34.38
C LEU A 131 -3.87 -23.83 34.33
N LYS A 132 -4.85 -24.04 35.22
CA LYS A 132 -6.04 -23.17 35.31
C LYS A 132 -5.66 -21.72 35.63
N SER A 133 -4.82 -21.50 36.63
CA SER A 133 -4.37 -20.15 37.02
C SER A 133 -3.57 -19.45 35.90
N LEU A 134 -2.72 -20.19 35.18
CA LEU A 134 -2.02 -19.66 34.00
C LEU A 134 -2.97 -19.34 32.84
N SER A 135 -4.01 -20.15 32.61
CA SER A 135 -5.02 -19.85 31.60
C SER A 135 -5.82 -18.58 31.96
N GLU A 136 -6.10 -18.36 33.24
CA GLU A 136 -6.75 -17.12 33.72
C GLU A 136 -5.84 -15.90 33.52
N SER A 137 -4.53 -16.00 33.80
CA SER A 137 -3.60 -14.90 33.53
C SER A 137 -3.39 -14.66 32.02
N ARG A 138 -3.35 -15.72 31.21
CA ARG A 138 -3.28 -15.61 29.74
C ARG A 138 -4.48 -14.84 29.21
N ASN A 139 -5.69 -15.26 29.57
CA ASN A 139 -6.92 -14.61 29.08
C ASN A 139 -6.97 -13.12 29.48
N LYS A 140 -6.47 -12.74 30.66
CA LYS A 140 -6.32 -11.33 31.05
C LYS A 140 -5.32 -10.60 30.14
N CYS A 141 -4.16 -11.20 29.89
CA CYS A 141 -3.12 -10.63 29.03
C CYS A 141 -3.62 -10.43 27.59
N THR A 142 -4.33 -11.41 27.03
CA THR A 142 -5.04 -11.28 25.74
C THR A 142 -6.03 -10.12 25.77
N SER A 143 -6.94 -10.05 26.75
CA SER A 143 -7.91 -8.94 26.81
C SER A 143 -7.30 -7.54 26.99
N PHE A 144 -6.07 -7.44 27.50
CA PHE A 144 -5.32 -6.18 27.52
C PHE A 144 -4.65 -5.89 26.17
N LEU A 145 -4.14 -6.92 25.49
CA LEU A 145 -3.57 -6.81 24.15
C LEU A 145 -4.64 -6.34 23.15
N ASP A 146 -5.77 -7.05 23.08
CA ASP A 146 -6.91 -6.75 22.20
C ASP A 146 -7.34 -5.27 22.34
N ARG A 147 -7.39 -4.77 23.60
CA ARG A 147 -7.77 -3.39 23.92
C ARG A 147 -6.71 -2.34 23.57
N VAL A 148 -5.42 -2.70 23.61
CA VAL A 148 -4.35 -1.79 23.15
C VAL A 148 -4.31 -1.72 21.62
N GLU A 149 -4.52 -2.84 20.94
CA GLU A 149 -4.64 -2.92 19.49
C GLU A 149 -5.87 -2.16 18.98
N GLU A 150 -7.02 -2.29 19.65
CA GLU A 150 -8.23 -1.47 19.39
C GLU A 150 -7.92 0.03 19.47
N VAL A 151 -7.24 0.48 20.53
CA VAL A 151 -6.85 1.89 20.70
C VAL A 151 -5.89 2.35 19.59
N LEU A 152 -4.92 1.52 19.20
CA LEU A 152 -4.00 1.82 18.09
C LEU A 152 -4.75 1.94 16.75
N SER A 153 -5.75 1.08 16.49
CA SER A 153 -6.60 1.19 15.30
C SER A 153 -7.39 2.50 15.30
N VAL A 154 -8.06 2.83 16.41
CA VAL A 154 -8.84 4.07 16.53
C VAL A 154 -7.98 5.32 16.36
N ILE A 155 -6.71 5.29 16.81
CA ILE A 155 -5.75 6.38 16.56
C ILE A 155 -5.44 6.49 15.06
N ALA A 156 -5.17 5.37 14.38
CA ALA A 156 -4.91 5.35 12.93
C ALA A 156 -6.11 5.86 12.11
N ASP A 157 -7.32 5.42 12.47
CA ASP A 157 -8.58 5.87 11.86
C ASP A 157 -8.79 7.39 12.04
N ALA A 158 -8.51 7.90 13.25
CA ALA A 158 -8.60 9.33 13.55
C ALA A 158 -7.54 10.16 12.80
N GLU A 159 -6.29 9.68 12.67
CA GLU A 159 -5.26 10.36 11.89
C GLU A 159 -5.61 10.45 10.40
N SER A 160 -6.17 9.40 9.82
CA SER A 160 -6.65 9.42 8.44
C SER A 160 -7.84 10.35 8.26
N THR A 161 -8.85 10.23 9.13
CA THR A 161 -10.04 11.09 9.13
C THR A 161 -9.68 12.57 9.22
N LYS A 162 -8.67 12.90 10.05
CA LYS A 162 -8.11 14.26 10.14
C LYS A 162 -7.54 14.73 8.80
N LYS A 163 -6.70 13.94 8.13
CA LYS A 163 -6.13 14.29 6.81
C LYS A 163 -7.21 14.50 5.74
N VAL A 164 -8.24 13.65 5.72
CA VAL A 164 -9.39 13.80 4.81
C VAL A 164 -10.15 15.10 5.11
N SER A 165 -10.41 15.41 6.38
CA SER A 165 -11.05 16.67 6.78
C SER A 165 -10.21 17.90 6.43
N GLU A 166 -8.88 17.84 6.56
CA GLU A 166 -7.97 18.92 6.16
C GLU A 166 -8.01 19.14 4.65
N ALA A 167 -7.99 18.06 3.84
CA ALA A 167 -8.12 18.14 2.38
C ALA A 167 -9.45 18.75 1.94
N ILE A 168 -10.58 18.34 2.56
CA ILE A 168 -11.90 18.93 2.30
C ILE A 168 -11.91 20.42 2.65
N GLN A 169 -11.32 20.82 3.79
CA GLN A 169 -11.27 22.23 4.19
C GLN A 169 -10.43 23.08 3.23
N ILE A 170 -9.33 22.53 2.71
CA ILE A 170 -8.50 23.18 1.68
C ILE A 170 -9.31 23.36 0.38
N GLY A 171 -9.99 22.31 -0.09
CA GLY A 171 -10.84 22.37 -1.27
C GLY A 171 -11.97 23.40 -1.14
N ALA A 172 -12.71 23.38 -0.02
CA ALA A 172 -13.77 24.35 0.25
C ALA A 172 -13.26 25.80 0.33
N ARG A 173 -12.05 26.01 0.88
CA ARG A 173 -11.39 27.33 0.88
C ARG A 173 -11.00 27.77 -0.53
N ALA A 174 -10.46 26.87 -1.35
CA ALA A 174 -10.09 27.15 -2.73
C ALA A 174 -11.31 27.52 -3.58
N ILE A 175 -12.42 26.78 -3.47
CA ILE A 175 -13.69 27.10 -4.13
C ILE A 175 -14.13 28.53 -3.75
N LYS A 176 -14.21 28.82 -2.44
CA LYS A 176 -14.61 30.15 -1.94
C LYS A 176 -13.66 31.28 -2.37
N GLN A 177 -12.36 31.04 -2.46
CA GLN A 177 -11.38 32.05 -2.85
C GLN A 177 -11.40 32.36 -4.35
N ASN A 178 -11.79 31.41 -5.19
CA ASN A 178 -11.87 31.57 -6.64
C ASN A 178 -13.27 32.02 -7.12
N GLY A 179 -14.15 32.45 -6.21
CA GLY A 179 -15.53 32.87 -6.53
C GLY A 179 -16.51 31.72 -6.74
N ILE A 180 -16.06 30.66 -7.44
CA ILE A 180 -16.79 29.47 -7.90
C ILE A 180 -18.08 29.20 -7.11
N SER A 181 -19.15 29.82 -7.58
CA SER A 181 -20.52 29.63 -7.10
C SER A 181 -21.31 28.72 -8.05
N ALA A 182 -22.40 28.13 -7.56
CA ALA A 182 -23.26 27.29 -8.41
C ALA A 182 -23.92 28.14 -9.51
N GLU A 183 -24.19 29.40 -9.19
CA GLU A 183 -24.79 30.42 -10.05
C GLU A 183 -23.84 30.85 -11.18
N GLU A 184 -22.57 31.14 -10.89
CA GLU A 184 -21.56 31.45 -11.92
C GLU A 184 -21.30 30.27 -12.85
N VAL A 185 -21.22 29.06 -12.31
CA VAL A 185 -21.06 27.83 -13.11
C VAL A 185 -22.29 27.61 -14.00
N HIS A 186 -23.50 27.83 -13.48
CA HIS A 186 -24.72 27.68 -14.27
C HIS A 186 -24.86 28.76 -15.36
N LEU A 187 -24.47 30.01 -15.08
CA LEU A 187 -24.45 31.09 -16.06
C LEU A 187 -23.48 30.77 -17.20
N CYS A 188 -22.22 30.43 -16.88
CA CYS A 188 -21.20 30.11 -17.86
C CYS A 188 -21.57 28.87 -18.72
N LEU A 189 -22.23 27.86 -18.13
CA LEU A 189 -22.80 26.74 -18.88
C LEU A 189 -23.97 27.17 -19.78
N SER A 190 -24.78 28.13 -19.37
CA SER A 190 -25.92 28.62 -20.17
C SER A 190 -25.43 29.45 -21.37
N GLU A 191 -24.46 30.34 -21.16
CA GLU A 191 -23.76 31.08 -22.22
C GLU A 191 -23.07 30.13 -23.21
N LEU A 192 -22.48 29.03 -22.72
CA LEU A 192 -21.93 27.97 -23.57
C LEU A 192 -23.02 27.29 -24.41
N TYR A 193 -24.16 26.93 -23.83
CA TYR A 193 -25.27 26.32 -24.59
C TYR A 193 -25.85 27.26 -25.65
N GLU A 194 -25.98 28.56 -25.35
CA GLU A 194 -26.41 29.58 -26.32
C GLU A 194 -25.36 29.79 -27.43
N SER A 195 -24.07 29.76 -27.08
CA SER A 195 -22.97 29.81 -28.06
C SER A 195 -22.95 28.59 -28.97
N VAL A 196 -23.22 27.39 -28.45
CA VAL A 196 -23.31 26.15 -29.23
C VAL A 196 -24.58 26.14 -30.10
N ALA A 197 -25.70 26.64 -29.59
CA ALA A 197 -26.94 26.74 -30.36
C ALA A 197 -26.79 27.72 -31.54
N SER A 198 -26.25 28.91 -31.29
CA SER A 198 -25.99 29.90 -32.34
C SER A 198 -24.91 29.43 -33.34
N GLN A 199 -23.89 28.71 -32.89
CA GLN A 199 -22.94 28.06 -33.80
C GLN A 199 -23.63 27.04 -34.72
N LYS A 200 -24.57 26.24 -34.18
CA LYS A 200 -25.35 25.27 -34.96
C LYS A 200 -26.32 25.94 -35.94
N GLU A 201 -26.95 27.04 -35.55
CA GLU A 201 -27.78 27.86 -36.47
C GLU A 201 -26.94 28.46 -37.60
N VAL A 202 -25.70 28.89 -37.32
CA VAL A 202 -24.76 29.36 -38.36
C VAL A 202 -24.30 28.21 -39.27
N GLU A 203 -24.09 27.01 -38.73
CA GLU A 203 -23.77 25.81 -39.51
C GLU A 203 -24.94 25.42 -40.44
N GLU A 204 -26.17 25.36 -39.93
CA GLU A 204 -27.39 25.12 -40.72
C GLU A 204 -27.65 26.24 -41.76
N ALA A 205 -27.33 27.49 -41.43
CA ALA A 205 -27.41 28.62 -42.36
C ALA A 205 -26.33 28.54 -43.45
N LEU A 206 -25.13 28.05 -43.13
CA LEU A 206 -24.06 27.81 -44.11
C LEU A 206 -24.39 26.61 -45.01
N GLU A 207 -24.89 25.50 -44.46
CA GLU A 207 -25.37 24.36 -45.25
C GLU A 207 -26.51 24.78 -46.18
N SER A 208 -27.54 25.46 -45.68
CA SER A 208 -28.66 25.93 -46.50
C SER A 208 -28.25 27.02 -47.50
N MET A 209 -27.28 27.88 -47.18
CA MET A 209 -26.69 28.81 -48.16
C MET A 209 -25.86 28.05 -49.20
N GLN A 210 -25.19 26.97 -48.85
CA GLN A 210 -24.47 26.10 -49.78
C GLN A 210 -25.45 25.38 -50.73
N PHE A 211 -26.62 24.97 -50.24
CA PHE A 211 -27.74 24.51 -51.07
C PHE A 211 -28.34 25.62 -51.95
N GLN A 212 -28.42 26.87 -51.49
CA GLN A 212 -28.91 28.00 -52.31
C GLN A 212 -27.90 28.52 -53.34
N TYR A 213 -26.60 28.46 -53.04
CA TYR A 213 -25.54 28.83 -53.99
C TYR A 213 -25.24 27.70 -54.99
N MET A 214 -25.54 26.45 -54.63
CA MET A 214 -25.74 25.35 -55.60
C MET A 214 -27.16 25.32 -56.19
N GLY A 215 -27.92 26.42 -56.07
CA GLY A 215 -29.04 26.73 -56.97
C GLY A 215 -28.58 27.15 -58.38
N MET A 216 -27.48 26.56 -58.87
CA MET A 216 -27.22 26.41 -60.30
C MET A 216 -28.05 25.20 -60.73
N ASP A 217 -28.84 25.35 -61.79
CA ASP A 217 -29.90 24.42 -62.19
C ASP A 217 -29.54 22.93 -61.98
N ASP A 218 -30.38 22.22 -61.22
CA ASP A 218 -30.38 20.74 -61.19
C ASP A 218 -30.57 20.19 -62.62
N GLU A 219 -31.21 20.97 -63.51
CA GLU A 219 -31.39 20.67 -64.94
C GLU A 219 -30.08 20.79 -65.76
N ASP A 220 -29.18 21.71 -65.39
CA ASP A 220 -27.82 21.82 -65.96
C ASP A 220 -26.90 20.73 -65.34
N LEU A 221 -27.01 20.48 -64.04
CA LEU A 221 -26.23 19.45 -63.33
C LEU A 221 -26.61 18.03 -63.77
N GLU A 222 -27.89 17.71 -63.95
CA GLU A 222 -28.35 16.42 -64.48
C GLU A 222 -28.02 16.30 -66.00
N GLY A 223 -27.96 17.43 -66.72
CA GLY A 223 -27.44 17.52 -68.07
C GLY A 223 -25.95 17.20 -68.17
N GLU A 224 -25.11 17.85 -67.37
CA GLU A 224 -23.67 17.57 -67.27
C GLU A 224 -23.41 16.15 -66.75
N PHE A 225 -24.13 15.68 -65.73
CA PHE A 225 -24.00 14.33 -65.20
C PHE A 225 -24.30 13.26 -66.27
N LYS A 226 -25.37 13.46 -67.05
CA LYS A 226 -25.73 12.58 -68.16
C LYS A 226 -24.74 12.67 -69.32
N ASN A 227 -24.12 13.82 -69.54
CA ASN A 227 -23.04 13.99 -70.51
C ASN A 227 -21.76 13.26 -70.03
N LEU A 228 -21.44 13.32 -68.73
CA LEU A 228 -20.36 12.54 -68.11
C LEU A 228 -20.64 11.03 -68.12
N GLU A 229 -21.87 10.57 -67.91
CA GLU A 229 -22.24 9.16 -68.06
C GLU A 229 -22.10 8.67 -69.51
N LEU A 230 -22.33 9.55 -70.50
CA LEU A 230 -22.08 9.25 -71.91
C LEU A 230 -20.57 9.27 -72.23
N GLU A 231 -19.81 10.21 -71.68
CA GLU A 231 -18.36 10.32 -71.87
C GLU A 231 -17.61 9.13 -71.23
N LEU A 232 -18.00 8.73 -70.01
CA LEU A 232 -17.55 7.49 -69.35
C LEU A 232 -18.14 6.21 -69.99
N GLY A 233 -19.25 6.32 -70.72
CA GLY A 233 -19.88 5.23 -71.45
C GLY A 233 -19.20 4.91 -72.78
N ASP A 234 -18.74 5.96 -73.49
CA ASP A 234 -17.97 5.87 -74.74
C ASP A 234 -16.46 5.64 -74.47
N GLU A 235 -15.92 6.03 -73.31
CA GLU A 235 -14.60 5.56 -72.84
C GLU A 235 -14.61 4.09 -72.38
N LYS A 236 -15.02 3.20 -73.28
CA LYS A 236 -14.80 1.76 -73.16
C LYS A 236 -13.92 1.22 -74.27
N ILE A 237 -12.63 1.59 -74.21
CA ILE A 237 -11.39 0.92 -74.69
C ILE A 237 -10.30 1.99 -74.41
N GLU A 238 -9.39 1.85 -73.44
CA GLU A 238 -8.21 0.98 -73.50
C GLU A 238 -7.46 0.96 -72.14
N THR A 239 -6.87 -0.19 -71.79
CA THR A 239 -5.68 -0.42 -70.90
C THR A 239 -5.24 0.65 -69.87
N GLY A 240 -5.00 0.37 -68.58
CA GLY A 240 -4.82 -0.90 -67.86
C GLY A 240 -3.66 -0.81 -66.85
N HIS A 241 -3.52 -1.80 -65.94
CA HIS A 241 -2.40 -1.98 -64.98
C HIS A 241 -2.30 -0.90 -63.85
N VAL A 242 -1.87 -1.19 -62.61
CA VAL A 242 -1.53 -2.47 -61.94
C VAL A 242 -1.69 -2.30 -60.41
N ASP A 243 -1.66 -3.40 -59.67
CA ASP A 243 -1.46 -3.50 -58.21
C ASP A 243 -0.24 -2.65 -57.69
N GLU A 244 0.11 -2.51 -56.41
CA GLU A 244 0.13 -3.53 -55.36
C GLU A 244 0.39 -2.95 -53.96
N ASN A 245 0.02 -3.74 -52.96
CA ASN A 245 0.36 -3.61 -51.54
C ASN A 245 1.87 -3.45 -51.27
N ALA A 246 2.21 -2.85 -50.13
CA ALA A 246 3.39 -3.25 -49.36
C ALA A 246 3.09 -3.28 -47.85
N ARG A 247 3.12 -4.49 -47.27
CA ARG A 247 2.76 -4.81 -45.89
C ARG A 247 3.93 -5.55 -45.25
N ILE A 248 4.55 -5.04 -44.18
CA ILE A 248 5.59 -5.78 -43.44
C ILE A 248 5.29 -5.81 -41.93
N LYS A 249 5.02 -7.02 -41.42
CA LYS A 249 5.19 -7.42 -40.01
C LYS A 249 6.53 -8.16 -39.91
N ILE A 250 7.22 -8.15 -38.76
CA ILE A 250 7.95 -9.34 -38.24
C ILE A 250 7.92 -9.33 -36.69
N ASN A 251 7.83 -10.52 -36.07
CA ASN A 251 7.80 -10.79 -34.62
C ASN A 251 9.11 -11.47 -34.11
N GLY A 252 9.26 -11.59 -32.78
CA GLY A 252 9.98 -12.70 -32.09
C GLY A 252 9.90 -12.54 -30.55
N THR A 253 9.51 -13.49 -29.67
CA THR A 253 10.02 -14.86 -29.31
C THR A 253 11.45 -14.88 -28.73
N ALA A 254 11.81 -15.59 -27.65
CA ALA A 254 11.05 -16.38 -26.65
C ALA A 254 11.91 -16.73 -25.39
N GLU A 255 11.23 -17.13 -24.30
CA GLU A 255 11.55 -18.07 -23.17
C GLU A 255 13.01 -18.43 -22.75
N ALA A 256 13.28 -18.43 -21.43
CA ALA A 256 14.39 -19.14 -20.76
C ALA A 256 14.09 -19.38 -19.24
N SER A 257 14.63 -20.43 -18.59
CA SER A 257 14.08 -20.96 -17.32
C SER A 257 15.07 -21.65 -16.34
N ALA A 258 14.71 -21.61 -15.03
CA ALA A 258 14.88 -22.65 -13.98
C ALA A 258 16.20 -22.85 -13.15
N GLN A 259 16.00 -22.97 -11.82
CA GLN A 259 16.67 -23.80 -10.77
C GLN A 259 18.09 -23.50 -10.22
N VAL A 260 18.25 -23.55 -8.88
CA VAL A 260 18.84 -24.68 -8.10
C VAL A 260 18.84 -24.38 -6.57
N GLU A 261 18.49 -25.37 -5.74
CA GLU A 261 18.70 -25.39 -4.27
C GLU A 261 19.91 -26.27 -3.90
N GLN A 262 20.64 -25.94 -2.82
CA GLN A 262 21.06 -26.84 -1.71
C GLN A 262 22.24 -26.28 -0.89
N GLY A 263 22.19 -26.43 0.44
CA GLY A 263 23.40 -26.56 1.27
C GLY A 263 23.56 -25.68 2.51
N THR A 264 22.88 -25.99 3.61
CA THR A 264 23.27 -25.55 4.98
C THR A 264 22.79 -26.52 6.05
N GLN A 265 23.54 -27.62 6.24
CA GLN A 265 23.28 -28.59 7.31
C GLN A 265 24.49 -28.78 8.25
N HIS A 266 25.46 -27.86 8.17
CA HIS A 266 26.75 -27.94 8.87
C HIS A 266 26.93 -26.89 9.99
N GLU A 267 25.97 -25.98 10.18
CA GLU A 267 26.04 -24.88 11.16
C GLU A 267 25.51 -25.26 12.56
N ALA A 268 24.71 -26.33 12.64
CA ALA A 268 24.06 -26.75 13.89
C ALA A 268 25.05 -27.23 14.97
N GLU A 269 26.19 -27.80 14.59
CA GLU A 269 27.16 -28.37 15.53
C GLU A 269 28.08 -27.31 16.18
N SER A 270 28.42 -26.24 15.44
CA SER A 270 29.25 -25.14 15.95
C SER A 270 28.57 -24.37 17.10
N LEU A 271 27.25 -24.20 17.05
CA LEU A 271 26.49 -23.52 18.10
C LEU A 271 26.44 -24.30 19.41
N SER A 272 26.45 -25.64 19.35
CA SER A 272 26.44 -26.47 20.57
C SER A 272 27.74 -26.40 21.37
N GLN A 273 28.88 -26.09 20.74
CA GLN A 273 30.14 -25.88 21.47
C GLN A 273 30.24 -24.49 22.11
N ALA A 274 29.63 -23.46 21.51
CA ALA A 274 29.63 -22.11 22.07
C ALA A 274 28.87 -22.03 23.41
N VAL A 275 27.71 -22.69 23.51
CA VAL A 275 26.87 -22.68 24.72
C VAL A 275 27.53 -23.37 25.92
N SER A 276 28.33 -24.42 25.70
CA SER A 276 29.02 -25.13 26.79
C SER A 276 30.14 -24.31 27.44
N LYS A 277 30.75 -23.34 26.74
CA LYS A 277 31.83 -22.51 27.30
C LYS A 277 31.32 -21.42 28.27
N LEU A 278 30.10 -20.92 28.07
CA LEU A 278 29.52 -19.85 28.90
C LEU A 278 29.09 -20.28 30.31
N LYS A 279 29.25 -21.56 30.68
CA LYS A 279 28.76 -22.12 31.96
C LYS A 279 29.83 -22.34 33.03
N LEU A 280 31.07 -21.87 32.79
CA LEU A 280 32.23 -22.14 33.65
C LEU A 280 32.92 -20.89 34.24
N GLU A 281 32.50 -19.67 33.88
CA GLU A 281 33.11 -18.41 34.36
C GLU A 281 32.24 -17.65 35.40
N ALA A 282 31.41 -18.37 36.16
CA ALA A 282 30.59 -17.80 37.24
C ALA A 282 30.67 -18.66 38.52
N ALA A 283 31.84 -18.63 39.16
CA ALA A 283 32.10 -19.16 40.50
C ALA A 283 33.16 -18.28 41.20
#